data_AF-A0A6I1NQT4-F1
#
_entry.id   AF-A0A6I1NQT4-F1
#
_cell.length_a   1.000
_cell.length_b   1.000
_cell.length_c   1.000
_cell.angle_alpha   90.00
_cell.angle_beta   90.00
_cell.angle_gamma   90.00
#
_symmetry.space_group_name_H-M   'P 1'
#
loop_
_entity.id
_entity.type
_entity.pdbx_description
1 polymer ?
#
loop_
_entity_poly.entity_id
_entity_poly.type
_entity_poly.pdbx_seq_one_letter_code
_entity_poly.pdbx_strand_id
1 'polypeptide(L)'
;MKAAFLMMLKGLPHGKMPTQQNSEGFKLKVSWRSNKKLKPIVILERLKRSSIIDSEGRVSYNGFEKFELDSVLFSMIDFHKEYSHHTSRSFYSLALDFWIVSGSTTAEQFMQCMNKQVVEYGKKPELEYIAVTSISLIGGFPIERIKLSGSTVQCFPKGLPKKYRTRIAFDSRWKEMGSPMPEHYCPVVIRFKSKSAMDGMEFALAELDYVRGVFSLILNSSYKAPLGGGNGSRLPINSVMLGGMHTLHNQKGKLASGGVYWFESEYTEVDSLYINESKRAHAIDFFNQIHSRIYLHKDGHVLKEAIVRFVRAFDGKDKNFALQKIWAALETLMAPGENNTDLVVKRCSFMFGDRAYHHQVLEHLKDYRNRSVHTGRSIENPNDYCYQAQNFFRQAVIFHASNAEFFSSLRESNEFLDLSDSIQELERKKLLIEKAIIFLTPPNEAT
;
A
#
# COMPACT_ATOMS: atom_id res chain seq x y z
N MET A 1 -13.58 -18.89 35.81
CA MET A 1 -13.30 -17.64 35.07
C MET A 1 -14.29 -17.32 33.93
N LYS A 2 -15.21 -18.22 33.54
CA LYS A 2 -16.27 -17.98 32.51
C LYS A 2 -17.66 -17.64 33.05
N ALA A 3 -17.88 -17.70 34.37
CA ALA A 3 -19.17 -17.39 35.02
C ALA A 3 -19.30 -15.93 35.49
N ALA A 4 -18.20 -15.16 35.52
CA ALA A 4 -18.20 -13.75 35.96
C ALA A 4 -18.62 -12.77 34.86
N PHE A 5 -18.66 -13.20 33.59
CA PHE A 5 -18.96 -12.33 32.45
C PHE A 5 -20.46 -12.24 32.13
N LEU A 6 -21.26 -13.24 32.51
CA LEU A 6 -22.71 -13.25 32.26
C LEU A 6 -23.55 -12.51 33.32
N MET A 7 -22.97 -12.12 34.47
CA MET A 7 -23.68 -11.37 35.52
C MET A 7 -23.54 -9.84 35.41
N MET A 8 -22.69 -9.30 34.53
CA MET A 8 -22.50 -7.84 34.39
C MET A 8 -23.54 -7.14 33.48
N LEU A 9 -24.47 -7.86 32.85
CA LEU A 9 -25.43 -7.27 31.89
C LEU A 9 -26.79 -6.89 32.49
N LYS A 10 -26.94 -6.85 33.82
CA LYS A 10 -28.23 -6.52 34.48
C LYS A 10 -28.21 -5.32 35.44
N GLY A 11 -27.22 -4.43 35.37
CA GLY A 11 -27.26 -3.21 36.19
C GLY A 11 -26.32 -2.12 35.68
N LEU A 12 -26.86 -1.17 34.92
CA LEU A 12 -26.23 0.13 34.70
C LEU A 12 -27.30 1.24 34.83
N PRO A 13 -27.10 2.22 35.73
CA PRO A 13 -28.04 3.33 35.90
C PRO A 13 -27.84 4.39 34.80
N HIS A 14 -28.93 5.09 34.47
CA HIS A 14 -28.93 6.26 33.61
C HIS A 14 -28.06 7.39 34.19
N GLY A 15 -26.86 7.58 33.63
CA GLY A 15 -25.95 8.68 33.92
C GLY A 15 -25.78 9.59 32.70
N LYS A 16 -25.97 10.90 32.92
CA LYS A 16 -25.93 11.98 31.94
C LYS A 16 -24.62 12.02 31.12
N MET A 17 -24.75 12.30 29.82
CA MET A 17 -23.62 12.54 28.91
C MET A 17 -22.81 13.79 29.32
N PRO A 18 -21.48 13.75 29.31
CA PRO A 18 -20.65 14.95 29.32
C PRO A 18 -20.61 15.58 27.92
N THR A 19 -20.65 16.91 27.96
CA THR A 19 -20.59 17.88 26.87
C THR A 19 -19.41 17.70 25.91
N GLN A 20 -19.72 17.93 24.63
CA GLN A 20 -18.82 18.00 23.48
C GLN A 20 -17.69 19.02 23.68
N GLN A 21 -16.45 18.60 23.47
CA GLN A 21 -15.42 19.41 22.80
C GLN A 21 -14.27 18.49 22.35
N ASN A 22 -13.77 18.75 21.14
CA ASN A 22 -12.74 18.03 20.36
C ASN A 22 -13.21 16.80 19.56
N SER A 23 -14.06 17.05 18.57
CA SER A 23 -14.34 16.14 17.47
C SER A 23 -13.39 16.39 16.28
N GLU A 24 -12.22 15.77 16.29
CA GLU A 24 -11.78 15.16 15.02
C GLU A 24 -12.84 14.09 14.71
N GLY A 25 -13.64 14.31 13.67
CA GLY A 25 -14.79 13.47 13.36
C GLY A 25 -14.40 12.00 13.37
N PHE A 26 -15.12 11.20 14.16
CA PHE A 26 -14.97 9.74 14.25
C PHE A 26 -15.28 9.15 12.87
N LYS A 27 -14.29 9.14 11.97
CA LYS A 27 -14.45 8.58 10.64
C LYS A 27 -14.63 7.07 10.82
N LEU A 28 -15.80 6.56 10.44
CA LEU A 28 -16.09 5.12 10.50
C LEU A 28 -14.97 4.37 9.77
N LYS A 29 -14.29 3.46 10.46
CA LYS A 29 -13.17 2.68 9.91
C LYS A 29 -13.63 1.48 9.07
N VAL A 30 -14.93 1.18 9.08
CA VAL A 30 -15.57 0.19 8.21
C VAL A 30 -16.91 0.76 7.74
N SER A 31 -17.18 0.67 6.44
CA SER A 31 -18.42 1.17 5.83
C SER A 31 -18.84 0.35 4.62
N TRP A 32 -20.06 0.54 4.13
CA TRP A 32 -20.45 0.01 2.82
C TRP A 32 -19.72 0.77 1.70
N ARG A 33 -19.34 0.08 0.63
CA ARG A 33 -18.84 0.75 -0.58
C ARG A 33 -19.89 1.73 -1.12
N SER A 34 -19.43 2.85 -1.67
CA SER A 34 -20.28 3.95 -2.18
C SER A 34 -21.17 3.60 -3.39
N ASN A 35 -21.04 2.40 -3.94
CA ASN A 35 -21.86 1.96 -5.07
C ASN A 35 -23.32 1.69 -4.65
N LYS A 36 -24.20 2.66 -4.94
CA LYS A 36 -25.64 2.62 -4.63
C LYS A 36 -26.40 1.44 -5.26
N LYS A 37 -25.82 0.74 -6.24
CA LYS A 37 -26.45 -0.45 -6.84
C LYS A 37 -26.27 -1.72 -5.99
N LEU A 38 -25.33 -1.71 -5.04
CA LEU A 38 -25.14 -2.84 -4.13
C LEU A 38 -26.31 -2.90 -3.14
N LYS A 39 -26.86 -4.10 -2.94
CA LYS A 39 -27.95 -4.38 -2.00
C LYS A 39 -27.52 -5.43 -0.97
N PRO A 40 -26.72 -5.06 0.05
CA PRO A 40 -26.13 -6.02 0.99
C PRO A 40 -27.17 -6.88 1.72
N ILE A 41 -28.34 -6.31 2.01
CA ILE A 41 -29.40 -7.02 2.73
C ILE A 41 -29.87 -8.29 2.02
N VAL A 42 -29.89 -8.30 0.69
CA VAL A 42 -30.30 -9.49 -0.10
C VAL A 42 -29.34 -10.66 0.17
N ILE A 43 -28.04 -10.38 0.30
CA ILE A 43 -27.01 -11.38 0.58
C ILE A 43 -27.08 -11.82 2.05
N LEU A 44 -27.24 -10.87 2.96
CA LEU A 44 -27.39 -11.13 4.41
C LEU A 44 -28.60 -12.02 4.71
N GLU A 45 -29.75 -11.77 4.08
CA GLU A 45 -30.94 -12.61 4.23
C GLU A 45 -30.70 -14.04 3.74
N ARG A 46 -29.97 -14.21 2.64
CA ARG A 46 -29.65 -15.53 2.10
C ARG A 46 -28.67 -16.28 3.01
N LEU A 47 -27.66 -15.58 3.55
CA LEU A 47 -26.76 -16.11 4.59
C LEU A 47 -27.53 -16.52 5.85
N LYS A 48 -28.54 -15.74 6.26
CA LYS A 48 -29.37 -16.08 7.41
C LYS A 48 -30.19 -17.35 7.17
N ARG A 49 -30.80 -17.49 5.99
CA ARG A 49 -31.57 -18.70 5.60
C ARG A 49 -30.71 -19.95 5.52
N SER A 50 -29.44 -19.82 5.17
CA SER A 50 -28.49 -20.93 5.10
C SER A 50 -27.77 -21.21 6.42
N SER A 51 -28.13 -20.50 7.50
CA SER A 51 -27.54 -20.66 8.83
C SER A 51 -28.37 -21.53 9.76
N ILE A 52 -27.70 -22.29 10.62
CA ILE A 52 -28.28 -23.11 11.70
C ILE A 52 -27.64 -22.65 13.01
N ILE A 53 -28.48 -22.29 13.98
CA ILE A 53 -28.05 -21.91 15.32
C ILE A 53 -28.25 -23.10 16.24
N ASP A 54 -27.18 -23.58 16.89
CA ASP A 54 -27.27 -24.67 17.86
C ASP A 54 -27.80 -24.20 19.23
N SER A 55 -28.03 -25.14 20.15
CA SER A 55 -28.51 -24.85 21.51
C SER A 55 -27.54 -24.01 22.36
N GLU A 56 -26.27 -23.91 21.95
CA GLU A 56 -25.25 -23.09 22.60
C GLU A 56 -25.10 -21.71 21.94
N GLY A 57 -25.90 -21.39 20.93
CA GLY A 57 -25.84 -20.14 20.18
C GLY A 57 -24.70 -20.08 19.16
N ARG A 58 -24.09 -21.22 18.80
CA ARG A 58 -23.10 -21.29 17.73
C ARG A 58 -23.81 -21.32 16.38
N VAL A 59 -23.30 -20.51 15.46
CA VAL A 59 -23.80 -20.44 14.09
C VAL A 59 -23.00 -21.40 13.22
N SER A 60 -23.70 -22.24 12.47
CA SER A 60 -23.17 -23.08 11.40
C SER A 60 -23.90 -22.76 10.10
N TYR A 61 -23.33 -23.14 8.95
CA TYR A 61 -23.84 -22.75 7.64
C TYR A 61 -23.80 -23.92 6.67
N ASN A 62 -24.68 -23.91 5.67
CA ASN A 62 -24.56 -24.80 4.52
C ASN A 62 -23.32 -24.44 3.69
N GLY A 63 -22.38 -25.39 3.59
CA GLY A 63 -20.97 -25.11 3.29
C GLY A 63 -20.71 -24.32 2.00
N PHE A 64 -21.10 -24.86 0.84
CA PHE A 64 -20.76 -24.25 -0.46
C PHE A 64 -21.42 -22.88 -0.67
N GLU A 65 -22.69 -22.75 -0.26
CA GLU A 65 -23.43 -21.49 -0.39
C GLU A 65 -22.81 -20.38 0.46
N LYS A 66 -22.30 -20.70 1.66
CA LYS A 66 -21.62 -19.73 2.52
C LYS A 66 -20.40 -19.12 1.84
N PHE A 67 -19.56 -19.92 1.19
CA PHE A 67 -18.32 -19.42 0.57
C PHE A 67 -18.59 -18.41 -0.55
N GLU A 68 -19.60 -18.68 -1.38
CA GLU A 68 -20.02 -17.77 -2.44
C GLU A 68 -20.56 -16.45 -1.86
N LEU A 69 -21.51 -16.55 -0.92
CA LEU A 69 -22.15 -15.37 -0.32
C LEU A 69 -21.16 -14.54 0.51
N ASP A 70 -20.22 -15.18 1.20
CA ASP A 70 -19.14 -14.48 1.92
C ASP A 70 -18.27 -13.68 0.97
N SER A 71 -17.89 -14.25 -0.18
CA SER A 71 -17.06 -13.55 -1.18
C SER A 71 -17.77 -12.30 -1.69
N VAL A 72 -19.05 -12.43 -2.03
CA VAL A 72 -19.89 -11.33 -2.50
C VAL A 72 -20.04 -10.26 -1.42
N LEU A 73 -20.52 -10.62 -0.23
CA LEU A 73 -20.79 -9.66 0.84
C LEU A 73 -19.51 -8.96 1.33
N PHE A 74 -18.42 -9.71 1.52
CA PHE A 74 -17.15 -9.15 1.96
C PHE A 74 -16.62 -8.12 0.95
N SER A 75 -16.81 -8.33 -0.35
CA SER A 75 -16.43 -7.36 -1.39
C SER A 75 -17.25 -6.07 -1.38
N MET A 76 -18.46 -6.08 -0.79
CA MET A 76 -19.33 -4.90 -0.65
C MET A 76 -18.91 -3.98 0.51
N ILE A 77 -18.00 -4.43 1.37
CA ILE A 77 -17.53 -3.70 2.55
C ILE A 77 -16.21 -3.00 2.21
N ASP A 78 -16.10 -1.75 2.64
CA ASP A 78 -14.87 -0.98 2.62
C ASP A 78 -14.24 -0.99 4.01
N PHE A 79 -13.01 -1.49 4.09
CA PHE A 79 -12.22 -1.58 5.32
C PHE A 79 -11.11 -0.54 5.29
N HIS A 80 -10.86 0.11 6.41
CA HIS A 80 -9.70 0.98 6.53
C HIS A 80 -8.40 0.18 6.28
N LYS A 81 -7.48 0.79 5.53
CA LYS A 81 -6.19 0.19 5.09
C LYS A 81 -5.25 -0.27 6.21
N GLU A 82 -5.56 0.06 7.47
CA GLU A 82 -4.75 -0.36 8.62
C GLU A 82 -5.00 -1.83 9.01
N TYR A 83 -6.08 -2.43 8.53
CA TYR A 83 -6.44 -3.81 8.83
C TYR A 83 -5.96 -4.75 7.74
N SER A 84 -5.27 -5.82 8.15
CA SER A 84 -4.96 -6.92 7.23
C SER A 84 -6.21 -7.59 6.70
N HIS A 85 -6.07 -8.34 5.60
CA HIS A 85 -7.15 -9.17 5.10
C HIS A 85 -7.65 -10.14 6.18
N HIS A 86 -6.73 -10.72 6.95
CA HIS A 86 -7.06 -11.66 8.02
C HIS A 86 -7.87 -11.00 9.15
N THR A 87 -7.44 -9.83 9.62
CA THR A 87 -8.17 -9.08 10.64
C THR A 87 -9.55 -8.65 10.13
N SER A 88 -9.63 -8.17 8.89
CA SER A 88 -10.90 -7.80 8.25
C SER A 88 -11.85 -8.99 8.12
N ARG A 89 -11.34 -10.17 7.75
CA ARG A 89 -12.10 -11.43 7.73
C ARG A 89 -12.57 -11.84 9.12
N SER A 90 -11.74 -11.63 10.14
CA SER A 90 -12.14 -11.89 11.53
C SER A 90 -13.26 -10.97 11.98
N PHE A 91 -13.19 -9.66 11.67
CA PHE A 91 -14.28 -8.72 11.95
C PHE A 91 -15.57 -9.16 11.27
N TYR A 92 -15.48 -9.46 9.96
CA TYR A 92 -16.59 -9.96 9.16
C TYR A 92 -17.24 -11.19 9.78
N SER A 93 -16.45 -12.23 10.06
CA SER A 93 -16.98 -13.50 10.59
C SER A 93 -17.67 -13.29 11.93
N LEU A 94 -17.01 -12.60 12.86
CA LEU A 94 -17.58 -12.35 14.20
C LEU A 94 -18.85 -11.50 14.11
N ALA A 95 -18.84 -10.44 13.29
CA ALA A 95 -20.01 -9.58 13.13
C ALA A 95 -21.19 -10.32 12.47
N LEU A 96 -20.92 -11.20 11.50
CA LEU A 96 -21.96 -12.01 10.87
C LEU A 96 -22.62 -12.95 11.88
N ASP A 97 -21.81 -13.65 12.67
CA ASP A 97 -22.32 -14.55 13.70
C ASP A 97 -23.16 -13.77 14.74
N PHE A 98 -22.69 -12.61 15.22
CA PHE A 98 -23.46 -11.75 16.11
C PHE A 98 -24.77 -11.24 15.48
N TRP A 99 -24.74 -10.84 14.22
CA TRP A 99 -25.92 -10.35 13.51
C TRP A 99 -26.97 -11.44 13.37
N ILE A 100 -26.57 -12.68 13.03
CA ILE A 100 -27.45 -13.85 12.94
C ILE A 100 -28.06 -14.18 14.31
N VAL A 101 -27.22 -14.33 15.35
CA VAL A 101 -27.68 -14.69 16.70
C VAL A 101 -28.61 -13.63 17.30
N SER A 102 -28.37 -12.34 17.02
CA SER A 102 -29.24 -11.25 17.48
C SER A 102 -30.62 -11.21 16.81
N GLY A 103 -30.84 -12.01 15.76
CA GLY A 103 -32.08 -11.99 14.99
C GLY A 103 -32.24 -10.73 14.11
N SER A 104 -31.21 -9.89 14.00
CA SER A 104 -31.23 -8.64 13.21
C SER A 104 -31.66 -8.87 11.76
N THR A 105 -32.26 -7.83 11.16
CA THR A 105 -32.89 -7.89 9.82
C THR A 105 -32.47 -6.77 8.90
N THR A 106 -31.53 -5.90 9.31
CA THR A 106 -31.10 -4.75 8.51
C THR A 106 -29.59 -4.79 8.25
N ALA A 107 -29.18 -4.20 7.12
CA ALA A 107 -27.76 -4.06 6.77
C ALA A 107 -27.03 -3.08 7.71
N GLU A 108 -27.75 -2.08 8.21
CA GLU A 108 -27.26 -1.08 9.16
C GLU A 108 -26.88 -1.73 10.49
N GLN A 109 -27.71 -2.65 11.01
CA GLN A 109 -27.40 -3.44 12.19
C GLN A 109 -26.15 -4.32 11.99
N PHE A 110 -25.98 -4.92 10.81
CA PHE A 110 -24.75 -5.66 10.50
C PHE A 110 -23.52 -4.75 10.55
N MET A 111 -23.61 -3.54 10.00
CA MET A 111 -22.52 -2.56 10.10
C MET A 111 -22.24 -2.09 11.52
N GLN A 112 -23.25 -2.02 12.38
CA GLN A 112 -23.05 -1.76 13.81
C GLN A 112 -22.29 -2.92 14.46
N CYS A 113 -22.63 -4.18 14.16
CA CYS A 113 -21.89 -5.35 14.62
C CYS A 113 -20.42 -5.32 14.18
N MET A 114 -20.15 -4.93 12.92
CA MET A 114 -18.79 -4.77 12.39
C MET A 114 -18.00 -3.68 13.12
N ASN A 115 -18.58 -2.49 13.26
CA ASN A 115 -17.92 -1.39 13.97
C ASN A 115 -17.69 -1.72 15.45
N LYS A 116 -18.56 -2.53 16.07
CA LYS A 116 -18.29 -3.09 17.41
C LYS A 116 -17.02 -3.95 17.44
N GLN A 117 -16.81 -4.82 16.44
CA GLN A 117 -15.56 -5.60 16.36
C GLN A 117 -14.33 -4.71 16.20
N VAL A 118 -14.43 -3.64 15.41
CA VAL A 118 -13.36 -2.65 15.27
C VAL A 118 -13.04 -1.97 16.60
N VAL A 119 -14.05 -1.57 17.37
CA VAL A 119 -13.86 -0.97 18.69
C VAL A 119 -13.20 -1.95 19.65
N GLU A 120 -13.65 -3.21 19.70
CA GLU A 120 -13.03 -4.25 20.54
C GLU A 120 -11.58 -4.53 20.13
N TYR A 121 -11.30 -4.54 18.83
CA TYR A 121 -9.94 -4.63 18.32
C TYR A 121 -9.08 -3.45 18.77
N GLY A 122 -9.63 -2.23 18.70
CA GLY A 122 -8.99 -1.00 19.16
C GLY A 122 -8.59 -1.02 20.64
N LYS A 123 -9.28 -1.80 21.48
CA LYS A 123 -8.95 -1.96 22.91
C LYS A 123 -7.74 -2.86 23.17
N LYS A 124 -7.30 -3.67 22.19
CA LYS A 124 -6.14 -4.55 22.37
C LYS A 124 -4.87 -3.72 22.62
N PRO A 125 -3.98 -4.13 23.55
CA PRO A 125 -2.71 -3.47 23.73
C PRO A 125 -1.82 -3.66 22.49
N GLU A 126 -1.00 -2.66 22.20
CA GLU A 126 0.06 -2.82 21.21
C GLU A 126 1.22 -3.63 21.80
N LEU A 127 1.69 -4.60 21.04
CA LEU A 127 2.86 -5.41 21.37
C LEU A 127 3.99 -5.08 20.39
N GLU A 128 5.23 -5.13 20.85
CA GLU A 128 6.39 -5.01 19.97
C GLU A 128 6.64 -6.34 19.26
N TYR A 129 6.72 -6.25 17.93
CA TYR A 129 7.05 -7.34 17.05
C TYR A 129 8.29 -7.02 16.23
N ILE A 130 8.93 -8.08 15.75
CA ILE A 130 10.10 -8.02 14.90
C ILE A 130 9.88 -8.91 13.68
N ALA A 131 9.74 -8.29 12.51
CA ALA A 131 9.75 -9.03 11.25
C ALA A 131 11.20 -9.27 10.79
N VAL A 132 11.46 -10.46 10.28
CA VAL A 132 12.77 -10.91 9.80
C VAL A 132 12.61 -11.39 8.36
N THR A 133 13.43 -10.86 7.47
CA THR A 133 13.47 -11.16 6.03
C THR A 133 14.90 -10.95 5.50
N SER A 134 15.09 -10.94 4.19
CA SER A 134 16.32 -10.50 3.54
C SER A 134 16.03 -9.67 2.28
N ILE A 135 17.05 -8.99 1.76
CA ILE A 135 16.99 -8.20 0.52
C ILE A 135 18.16 -8.55 -0.40
N SER A 136 17.95 -8.43 -1.71
CA SER A 136 18.97 -8.70 -2.76
C SER A 136 20.03 -7.59 -2.89
N LEU A 137 20.54 -7.09 -1.77
CA LEU A 137 21.63 -6.10 -1.71
C LEU A 137 22.82 -6.68 -0.93
N ILE A 138 23.98 -6.75 -1.58
CA ILE A 138 25.23 -7.07 -0.89
C ILE A 138 25.54 -5.94 0.09
N GLY A 139 25.70 -6.26 1.37
CA GLY A 139 25.94 -5.25 2.42
C GLY A 139 24.67 -4.59 2.97
N GLY A 140 23.50 -4.80 2.35
CA GLY A 140 22.23 -4.17 2.74
C GLY A 140 22.08 -2.74 2.21
N PHE A 141 21.14 -1.99 2.78
CA PHE A 141 20.94 -0.59 2.42
C PHE A 141 22.16 0.27 2.81
N PRO A 142 22.44 1.34 2.06
CA PRO A 142 23.48 2.31 2.40
C PRO A 142 23.40 2.88 3.83
N ILE A 143 22.18 3.01 4.35
CA ILE A 143 21.83 3.48 5.69
C ILE A 143 21.60 2.27 6.59
N GLU A 144 22.46 2.06 7.59
CA GLU A 144 22.43 0.85 8.44
C GLU A 144 21.10 0.69 9.20
N ARG A 145 20.57 1.81 9.70
CA ARG A 145 19.33 1.87 10.49
C ARG A 145 18.45 3.02 10.01
N ILE A 146 17.33 2.67 9.40
CA ILE A 146 16.35 3.61 8.88
C ILE A 146 15.17 3.68 9.86
N LYS A 147 14.94 4.87 10.44
CA LYS A 147 13.80 5.13 11.32
C LYS A 147 12.66 5.70 10.49
N LEU A 148 11.48 5.09 10.60
CA LEU A 148 10.23 5.54 9.99
C LEU A 148 9.23 5.86 11.10
N SER A 149 8.09 6.48 10.78
CA SER A 149 7.13 6.96 11.79
C SER A 149 6.62 5.88 12.76
N GLY A 150 6.50 4.63 12.30
CA GLY A 150 6.01 3.51 13.12
C GLY A 150 6.95 2.30 13.17
N SER A 151 8.13 2.37 12.56
CA SER A 151 9.03 1.22 12.47
C SER A 151 10.51 1.60 12.40
N THR A 152 11.39 0.61 12.56
CA THR A 152 12.82 0.75 12.30
C THR A 152 13.30 -0.44 11.48
N VAL A 153 13.87 -0.15 10.30
CA VAL A 153 14.46 -1.12 9.40
C VAL A 153 15.98 -1.15 9.62
N GLN A 154 16.54 -2.34 9.83
CA GLN A 154 17.98 -2.52 10.04
C GLN A 154 18.52 -3.70 9.22
N CYS A 155 19.63 -3.47 8.52
CA CYS A 155 20.34 -4.51 7.75
C CYS A 155 21.44 -5.18 8.60
N PHE A 156 21.72 -6.45 8.31
CA PHE A 156 22.72 -7.25 9.01
C PHE A 156 23.68 -7.93 8.02
N PRO A 157 24.63 -7.18 7.43
CA PRO A 157 25.51 -7.69 6.37
C PRO A 157 26.44 -8.82 6.81
N LYS A 158 26.66 -8.98 8.12
CA LYS A 158 27.45 -10.07 8.70
C LYS A 158 26.61 -11.34 8.98
N GLY A 159 25.38 -11.38 8.49
CA GLY A 159 24.44 -12.48 8.68
C GLY A 159 23.42 -12.23 9.78
N LEU A 160 22.40 -13.09 9.80
CA LEU A 160 21.24 -12.95 10.67
C LEU A 160 21.64 -13.06 12.17
N PRO A 161 21.17 -12.14 13.04
CA PRO A 161 21.43 -12.24 14.47
C PRO A 161 20.99 -13.58 15.06
N LYS A 162 21.85 -14.19 15.90
CA LYS A 162 21.64 -15.55 16.45
C LYS A 162 20.26 -15.76 17.09
N LYS A 163 19.74 -14.75 17.79
CA LYS A 163 18.42 -14.84 18.45
C LYS A 163 17.24 -15.02 17.49
N TYR A 164 17.39 -14.69 16.20
CA TYR A 164 16.36 -14.87 15.18
C TYR A 164 16.52 -16.15 14.36
N ARG A 165 17.53 -16.98 14.65
CA ARG A 165 17.74 -18.28 13.99
C ARG A 165 16.62 -19.29 14.21
N THR A 166 15.73 -19.03 15.17
CA THR A 166 14.49 -19.79 15.35
C THR A 166 13.63 -19.84 14.08
N ARG A 167 13.82 -18.92 13.12
CA ARG A 167 13.20 -18.98 11.79
C ARG A 167 13.50 -20.25 11.00
N ILE A 168 14.68 -20.87 11.22
CA ILE A 168 15.15 -22.05 10.48
C ILE A 168 14.18 -23.24 10.66
N ALA A 169 13.37 -23.23 11.72
CA ALA A 169 12.29 -24.19 11.91
C ALA A 169 11.27 -24.22 10.75
N PHE A 170 11.24 -23.20 9.90
CA PHE A 170 10.38 -23.15 8.71
C PHE A 170 11.08 -23.51 7.40
N ASP A 171 12.41 -23.62 7.38
CA ASP A 171 13.14 -23.91 6.13
C ASP A 171 12.74 -25.30 5.57
N SER A 172 12.47 -26.28 6.44
CA SER A 172 11.95 -27.60 6.02
C SER A 172 10.52 -27.58 5.50
N ARG A 173 9.77 -26.49 5.72
CA ARG A 173 8.40 -26.29 5.23
C ARG A 173 8.36 -25.42 3.97
N TRP A 174 9.50 -24.93 3.51
CA TRP A 174 9.61 -24.16 2.29
C TRP A 174 9.41 -25.07 1.07
N LYS A 175 8.48 -24.71 0.19
CA LYS A 175 8.14 -25.48 -1.01
C LYS A 175 8.28 -24.70 -2.31
N GLU A 176 8.59 -23.41 -2.21
CA GLU A 176 8.75 -22.55 -3.38
C GLU A 176 10.14 -22.75 -4.01
N MET A 177 10.28 -22.28 -5.25
CA MET A 177 11.55 -22.34 -5.97
C MET A 177 12.60 -21.41 -5.34
N GLY A 178 13.84 -21.87 -5.22
CA GLY A 178 14.96 -21.09 -4.67
C GLY A 178 15.05 -21.17 -3.14
N SER A 179 15.97 -20.41 -2.55
CA SER A 179 16.15 -20.38 -1.10
C SER A 179 15.14 -19.46 -0.41
N PRO A 180 14.56 -19.82 0.75
CA PRO A 180 13.70 -18.92 1.53
C PRO A 180 14.43 -17.67 2.02
N MET A 181 15.77 -17.73 2.12
CA MET A 181 16.64 -16.62 2.48
C MET A 181 18.02 -16.88 1.86
N PRO A 182 18.25 -16.46 0.60
CA PRO A 182 19.51 -16.72 -0.10
C PRO A 182 20.73 -16.20 0.68
N GLU A 183 21.85 -16.93 0.63
CA GLU A 183 23.04 -16.59 1.43
C GLU A 183 23.69 -15.27 1.00
N HIS A 184 23.58 -14.92 -0.29
CA HIS A 184 24.07 -13.66 -0.85
C HIS A 184 23.12 -12.48 -0.61
N TYR A 185 21.96 -12.70 0.01
CA TYR A 185 21.04 -11.61 0.38
C TYR A 185 21.41 -11.09 1.76
N CYS A 186 21.25 -9.78 1.98
CA CYS A 186 21.47 -9.19 3.29
C CYS A 186 20.22 -9.40 4.17
N PRO A 187 20.34 -10.03 5.35
CA PRO A 187 19.24 -10.13 6.29
C PRO A 187 18.78 -8.76 6.79
N VAL A 188 17.47 -8.59 6.92
CA VAL A 188 16.81 -7.37 7.37
C VAL A 188 15.89 -7.67 8.54
N VAL A 189 15.93 -6.79 9.54
CA VAL A 189 15.08 -6.84 10.71
C VAL A 189 14.27 -5.55 10.78
N ILE A 190 12.95 -5.69 10.92
CA ILE A 190 12.01 -4.57 11.01
C ILE A 190 11.34 -4.62 12.37
N ARG A 191 11.53 -3.58 13.18
CA ARG A 191 10.92 -3.47 14.52
C ARG A 191 9.74 -2.52 14.47
N PHE A 192 8.62 -2.92 15.05
CA PHE A 192 7.39 -2.13 15.03
C PHE A 192 6.46 -2.54 16.18
N LYS A 193 5.41 -1.76 16.41
CA LYS A 193 4.34 -2.09 17.36
C LYS A 193 3.04 -2.34 16.61
N SER A 194 2.26 -3.33 17.05
CA SER A 194 0.95 -3.60 16.48
C SER A 194 0.03 -4.31 17.49
N LYS A 195 -1.28 -4.23 17.27
CA LYS A 195 -2.31 -4.96 18.05
C LYS A 195 -2.49 -6.41 17.57
N SER A 196 -1.98 -6.75 16.38
CA SER A 196 -2.08 -8.08 15.77
C SER A 196 -0.80 -8.42 15.02
N ALA A 197 -0.37 -9.68 15.11
CA ALA A 197 0.73 -10.20 14.32
C ALA A 197 0.49 -10.06 12.81
N MET A 198 -0.76 -10.26 12.35
CA MET A 198 -1.12 -10.21 10.93
C MET A 198 -1.04 -8.79 10.37
N ASP A 199 -1.70 -7.82 11.02
CA ASP A 199 -1.64 -6.40 10.64
C ASP A 199 -0.20 -5.88 10.73
N GLY A 200 0.49 -6.29 11.80
CA GLY A 200 1.87 -5.97 12.03
C GLY A 200 2.79 -6.40 10.89
N MET A 201 2.61 -7.61 10.38
CA MET A 201 3.44 -8.12 9.30
C MET A 201 3.18 -7.39 7.97
N GLU A 202 1.91 -7.16 7.62
CA GLU A 202 1.57 -6.40 6.40
C GLU A 202 2.12 -4.97 6.48
N PHE A 203 2.01 -4.32 7.63
CA PHE A 203 2.62 -3.02 7.90
C PHE A 203 4.15 -3.06 7.74
N ALA A 204 4.82 -4.01 8.38
CA ALA A 204 6.29 -4.11 8.32
C ALA A 204 6.79 -4.31 6.89
N LEU A 205 6.17 -5.20 6.12
CA LEU A 205 6.52 -5.40 4.71
C LEU A 205 6.26 -4.15 3.88
N ALA A 206 5.14 -3.45 4.09
CA ALA A 206 4.88 -2.18 3.41
C ALA A 206 5.90 -1.08 3.75
N GLU A 207 6.37 -1.00 5.00
CA GLU A 207 7.45 -0.09 5.39
C GLU A 207 8.78 -0.45 4.71
N LEU A 208 9.12 -1.74 4.64
CA LEU A 208 10.33 -2.19 3.93
C LEU A 208 10.20 -1.93 2.43
N ASP A 209 9.03 -2.18 1.84
CA ASP A 209 8.71 -1.91 0.43
C ASP A 209 8.87 -0.43 0.11
N TYR A 210 8.44 0.46 1.00
CA TYR A 210 8.69 1.88 0.85
C TYR A 210 10.20 2.18 0.79
N VAL A 211 10.98 1.64 1.74
CA VAL A 211 12.43 1.86 1.78
C VAL A 211 13.11 1.37 0.51
N ARG A 212 12.89 0.11 0.13
CA ARG A 212 13.49 -0.44 -1.10
C ARG A 212 12.93 0.24 -2.35
N GLY A 213 11.69 0.71 -2.33
CA GLY A 213 11.08 1.46 -3.42
C GLY A 213 11.80 2.79 -3.67
N VAL A 214 12.11 3.55 -2.62
CA VAL A 214 12.89 4.79 -2.74
C VAL A 214 14.28 4.50 -3.32
N PHE A 215 14.97 3.48 -2.85
CA PHE A 215 16.26 3.09 -3.45
C PHE A 215 16.10 2.60 -4.90
N SER A 216 15.04 1.87 -5.22
CA SER A 216 14.79 1.34 -6.57
C SER A 216 14.55 2.45 -7.60
N LEU A 217 14.12 3.65 -7.19
CA LEU A 217 14.01 4.82 -8.07
C LEU A 217 15.34 5.23 -8.71
N ILE A 218 16.48 4.91 -8.10
CA ILE A 218 17.82 5.24 -8.61
C ILE A 218 18.68 4.01 -8.92
N LEU A 219 18.36 2.85 -8.32
CA LEU A 219 19.12 1.62 -8.51
C LEU A 219 18.61 0.76 -9.66
N ASN A 220 17.31 0.85 -10.00
CA ASN A 220 16.80 0.14 -11.17
C ASN A 220 17.45 0.69 -12.43
N SER A 221 17.76 -0.19 -13.38
CA SER A 221 18.25 0.24 -14.68
C SER A 221 17.18 1.06 -15.39
N SER A 222 17.59 2.12 -16.09
CA SER A 222 16.71 2.87 -16.99
C SER A 222 16.32 2.07 -18.22
N TYR A 223 17.13 1.06 -18.57
CA TYR A 223 16.91 0.13 -19.67
C TYR A 223 17.82 -1.10 -19.51
N LYS A 224 17.39 -2.29 -19.93
CA LYS A 224 18.27 -3.46 -20.09
C LYS A 224 17.98 -4.10 -21.44
N ALA A 225 18.97 -4.09 -22.32
CA ALA A 225 18.89 -4.86 -23.56
C ALA A 225 18.86 -6.36 -23.22
N PRO A 226 17.95 -7.15 -23.82
CA PRO A 226 18.00 -8.60 -23.72
C PRO A 226 19.17 -9.09 -24.58
N LEU A 227 20.38 -9.05 -24.04
CA LEU A 227 21.55 -9.62 -24.70
C LEU A 227 21.56 -11.14 -24.46
N GLY A 228 21.25 -11.89 -25.52
CA GLY A 228 21.19 -13.36 -25.51
C GLY A 228 19.76 -13.88 -25.39
N GLY A 229 19.40 -14.88 -26.21
CA GLY A 229 18.08 -15.53 -26.26
C GLY A 229 17.69 -16.35 -25.03
N GLY A 230 18.16 -15.96 -23.84
CA GLY A 230 17.86 -16.61 -22.55
C GLY A 230 16.66 -16.00 -21.82
N ASN A 231 16.34 -16.58 -20.66
CA ASN A 231 15.25 -16.22 -19.73
C ASN A 231 15.29 -14.78 -19.17
N GLY A 232 16.15 -13.89 -19.67
CA GLY A 232 16.27 -12.50 -19.20
C GLY A 232 14.96 -11.71 -19.31
N SER A 233 14.08 -12.05 -20.28
CA SER A 233 12.75 -11.45 -20.40
C SER A 233 11.79 -11.79 -19.25
N ARG A 234 12.11 -12.82 -18.45
CA ARG A 234 11.27 -13.33 -17.34
C ARG A 234 11.76 -12.90 -15.96
N LEU A 235 12.91 -12.23 -15.86
CA LEU A 235 13.43 -11.76 -14.58
C LEU A 235 12.70 -10.48 -14.12
N PRO A 236 12.51 -10.27 -12.81
CA PRO A 236 12.00 -9.01 -12.25
C PRO A 236 12.79 -7.79 -12.75
N ILE A 237 12.11 -6.64 -12.87
CA ILE A 237 12.77 -5.37 -13.27
C ILE A 237 13.50 -4.77 -12.06
N ASN A 238 12.94 -4.95 -10.87
CA ASN A 238 13.54 -4.46 -9.64
C ASN A 238 14.91 -5.05 -9.39
N SER A 239 15.82 -4.19 -8.94
CA SER A 239 17.16 -4.59 -8.52
C SER A 239 17.23 -4.89 -7.02
N VAL A 240 16.23 -4.45 -6.24
CA VAL A 240 16.13 -4.71 -4.79
C VAL A 240 14.88 -5.54 -4.51
N MET A 241 15.05 -6.85 -4.58
CA MET A 241 14.06 -7.88 -4.28
C MET A 241 14.09 -8.27 -2.79
N LEU A 242 12.96 -8.78 -2.30
CA LEU A 242 12.88 -9.44 -0.99
C LEU A 242 13.33 -10.90 -1.11
N GLY A 243 13.81 -11.48 -0.01
CA GLY A 243 13.93 -12.93 0.14
C GLY A 243 12.56 -13.61 0.19
N GLY A 244 12.53 -14.92 -0.07
CA GLY A 244 11.27 -15.63 -0.27
C GLY A 244 10.40 -15.81 0.98
N MET A 245 11.00 -15.89 2.17
CA MET A 245 10.30 -16.15 3.42
C MET A 245 10.50 -15.05 4.47
N HIS A 246 9.40 -14.69 5.12
CA HIS A 246 9.38 -13.71 6.19
C HIS A 246 8.79 -14.29 7.48
N THR A 247 9.42 -13.99 8.60
CA THR A 247 9.02 -14.54 9.91
C THR A 247 8.84 -13.44 10.94
N LEU A 248 7.90 -13.67 11.88
CA LEU A 248 7.60 -12.74 12.94
C LEU A 248 8.10 -13.24 14.28
N HIS A 249 8.79 -12.38 15.02
CA HIS A 249 9.41 -12.67 16.30
C HIS A 249 8.97 -11.68 17.37
N ASN A 250 9.06 -12.09 18.63
CA ASN A 250 8.95 -11.19 19.78
C ASN A 250 10.32 -10.55 20.11
N GLN A 251 10.34 -9.62 21.07
CA GLN A 251 11.57 -8.93 21.53
C GLN A 251 12.72 -9.88 21.90
N LYS A 252 12.39 -11.08 22.40
CA LYS A 252 13.35 -12.13 22.80
C LYS A 252 13.86 -12.98 21.62
N GLY A 253 13.36 -12.76 20.40
CA GLY A 253 13.73 -13.50 19.20
C GLY A 253 13.00 -14.82 19.00
N LYS A 254 12.05 -15.18 19.88
CA LYS A 254 11.18 -16.35 19.67
C LYS A 254 10.12 -16.01 18.64
N LEU A 255 9.68 -17.00 17.87
CA LEU A 255 8.57 -16.87 16.92
C LEU A 255 7.32 -16.37 17.65
N ALA A 256 6.70 -15.30 17.11
CA ALA A 256 5.54 -14.65 17.70
C ALA A 256 4.21 -15.18 17.13
N SER A 257 4.22 -15.68 15.90
CA SER A 257 3.08 -16.28 15.22
C SER A 257 3.21 -17.80 15.31
N GLY A 258 2.29 -18.47 16.00
CA GLY A 258 2.34 -19.90 16.36
C GLY A 258 2.50 -20.87 15.18
N GLY A 259 3.70 -20.95 14.62
CA GLY A 259 4.02 -21.78 13.45
C GLY A 259 3.68 -21.17 12.09
N VAL A 260 3.46 -19.85 11.98
CA VAL A 260 3.13 -19.18 10.70
C VAL A 260 4.31 -18.36 10.19
N TYR A 261 4.59 -18.50 8.89
CA TYR A 261 5.49 -17.64 8.12
C TYR A 261 4.73 -17.05 6.93
N TRP A 262 5.24 -15.94 6.38
CA TRP A 262 4.75 -15.29 5.16
C TRP A 262 5.75 -15.54 4.05
N PHE A 263 5.29 -15.48 2.81
CA PHE A 263 6.15 -15.69 1.65
C PHE A 263 5.68 -14.89 0.45
N GLU A 264 6.61 -14.66 -0.47
CA GLU A 264 6.36 -14.03 -1.77
C GLU A 264 5.79 -15.07 -2.75
N SER A 265 4.54 -14.89 -3.20
CA SER A 265 3.87 -15.89 -4.07
C SER A 265 4.49 -16.00 -5.46
N GLU A 266 5.10 -14.92 -5.95
CA GLU A 266 5.84 -14.89 -7.22
C GLU A 266 7.36 -14.87 -6.97
N TYR A 267 7.81 -15.46 -5.86
CA TYR A 267 9.21 -15.41 -5.46
C TYR A 267 10.14 -15.87 -6.59
N THR A 268 11.16 -15.05 -6.82
CA THR A 268 12.23 -15.32 -7.76
C THR A 268 13.52 -14.84 -7.16
N GLU A 269 14.44 -15.77 -6.96
CA GLU A 269 15.78 -15.44 -6.58
C GLU A 269 16.49 -14.71 -7.74
N VAL A 270 16.97 -13.50 -7.47
CA VAL A 270 17.78 -12.70 -8.40
C VAL A 270 19.19 -12.52 -7.85
N ASP A 271 20.13 -12.12 -8.71
CA ASP A 271 21.48 -11.74 -8.28
C ASP A 271 21.44 -10.53 -7.34
N SER A 272 22.25 -10.57 -6.29
CA SER A 272 22.35 -9.44 -5.37
C SER A 272 23.11 -8.29 -6.01
N LEU A 273 22.55 -7.08 -5.87
CA LEU A 273 23.19 -5.86 -6.33
C LEU A 273 24.23 -5.39 -5.30
N TYR A 274 25.42 -5.04 -5.78
CA TYR A 274 26.44 -4.33 -5.01
C TYR A 274 26.36 -2.83 -5.29
N ILE A 275 26.24 -2.02 -4.22
CA ILE A 275 26.29 -0.56 -4.31
C ILE A 275 27.71 -0.12 -3.98
N ASN A 276 28.44 0.34 -5.00
CA ASN A 276 29.79 0.88 -4.81
C ASN A 276 29.79 2.18 -3.99
N GLU A 277 30.96 2.60 -3.53
CA GLU A 277 31.11 3.73 -2.61
C GLU A 277 30.59 5.06 -3.20
N SER A 278 30.85 5.34 -4.48
CA SER A 278 30.37 6.57 -5.13
C SER A 278 28.84 6.62 -5.25
N LYS A 279 28.20 5.50 -5.61
CA LYS A 279 26.72 5.40 -5.63
C LYS A 279 26.13 5.40 -4.23
N ARG A 280 26.87 4.92 -3.23
CA ARG A 280 26.40 4.82 -1.84
C ARG A 280 26.08 6.20 -1.25
N ALA A 281 26.97 7.17 -1.39
CA ALA A 281 26.75 8.53 -0.89
C ALA A 281 25.51 9.15 -1.57
N HIS A 282 25.44 9.09 -2.89
CA HIS A 282 24.29 9.59 -3.65
C HIS A 282 22.97 8.93 -3.23
N ALA A 283 22.97 7.62 -2.97
CA ALA A 283 21.79 6.89 -2.54
C ALA A 283 21.31 7.30 -1.14
N ILE A 284 22.24 7.63 -0.23
CA ILE A 284 21.91 8.15 1.10
C ILE A 284 21.24 9.53 0.96
N ASP A 285 21.85 10.43 0.19
CA ASP A 285 21.34 11.79 0.00
C ASP A 285 19.97 11.78 -0.66
N PHE A 286 19.80 10.98 -1.72
CA PHE A 286 18.53 10.81 -2.41
C PHE A 286 17.44 10.26 -1.47
N PHE A 287 17.76 9.23 -0.68
CA PHE A 287 16.81 8.68 0.29
C PHE A 287 16.38 9.73 1.31
N ASN A 288 17.33 10.44 1.92
CA ASN A 288 17.04 11.46 2.94
C ASN A 288 16.21 12.61 2.36
N GLN A 289 16.53 13.05 1.14
CA GLN A 289 15.77 14.09 0.44
C GLN A 289 14.33 13.64 0.17
N ILE A 290 14.13 12.49 -0.49
CA ILE A 290 12.78 12.00 -0.80
C ILE A 290 11.99 11.72 0.48
N HIS A 291 12.59 11.07 1.47
CA HIS A 291 11.91 10.70 2.71
C HIS A 291 11.44 11.93 3.50
N SER A 292 12.32 12.92 3.69
CA SER A 292 11.99 14.15 4.41
C SER A 292 10.90 14.95 3.69
N ARG A 293 11.01 15.09 2.36
CA ARG A 293 10.04 15.82 1.54
C ARG A 293 8.66 15.16 1.51
N ILE A 294 8.60 13.84 1.41
CA ILE A 294 7.33 13.09 1.50
C ILE A 294 6.66 13.33 2.86
N TYR A 295 7.44 13.40 3.95
CA TYR A 295 6.88 13.63 5.28
C TYR A 295 6.30 15.05 5.46
N LEU A 296 6.84 16.05 4.74
CA LEU A 296 6.33 17.42 4.73
C LEU A 296 5.05 17.57 3.89
N HIS A 297 4.92 16.77 2.83
CA HIS A 297 3.79 16.85 1.91
C HIS A 297 2.49 16.37 2.58
N LYS A 298 1.40 17.14 2.48
CA LYS A 298 0.07 16.80 3.07
C LYS A 298 -0.42 15.41 2.65
N ASP A 299 -0.27 15.10 1.38
CA ASP A 299 -0.60 13.80 0.79
C ASP A 299 0.60 12.83 0.78
N GLY A 300 1.57 13.01 1.68
CA GLY A 300 2.76 12.16 1.78
C GLY A 300 2.46 10.67 1.90
N HIS A 301 1.34 10.34 2.54
CA HIS A 301 0.85 8.95 2.61
C HIS A 301 0.51 8.37 1.23
N VAL A 302 -0.03 9.17 0.31
CA VAL A 302 -0.35 8.77 -1.07
C VAL A 302 0.95 8.53 -1.86
N LEU A 303 1.92 9.43 -1.72
CA LEU A 303 3.26 9.29 -2.32
C LEU A 303 3.95 7.99 -1.84
N LYS A 304 3.91 7.74 -0.53
CA LYS A 304 4.44 6.52 0.07
C LYS A 304 3.78 5.27 -0.51
N GLU A 305 2.45 5.24 -0.57
CA GLU A 305 1.69 4.11 -1.12
C GLU A 305 1.97 3.89 -2.60
N ALA A 306 2.10 4.97 -3.38
CA ALA A 306 2.46 4.88 -4.79
C ALA A 306 3.85 4.26 -4.97
N ILE A 307 4.84 4.62 -4.14
CA ILE A 307 6.19 4.02 -4.16
C ILE A 307 6.15 2.53 -3.80
N VAL A 308 5.34 2.15 -2.81
CA VAL A 308 5.12 0.73 -2.46
C VAL A 308 4.50 -0.04 -3.63
N ARG A 309 3.51 0.54 -4.31
CA ARG A 309 2.90 -0.07 -5.51
C ARG A 309 3.90 -0.18 -6.66
N PHE A 310 4.71 0.85 -6.89
CA PHE A 310 5.78 0.85 -7.89
C PHE A 310 6.75 -0.31 -7.66
N VAL A 311 7.26 -0.46 -6.44
CA VAL A 311 8.22 -1.53 -6.20
C VAL A 311 7.56 -2.91 -6.33
N ARG A 312 6.36 -3.12 -5.76
CA ARG A 312 5.62 -4.38 -5.93
C ARG A 312 5.21 -4.68 -7.38
N ALA A 313 5.11 -3.67 -8.24
CA ALA A 313 4.84 -3.87 -9.67
C ALA A 313 5.99 -4.60 -10.36
N PHE A 314 7.22 -4.25 -10.00
CA PHE A 314 8.42 -4.72 -10.69
C PHE A 314 9.11 -5.92 -10.06
N ASP A 315 8.57 -6.45 -8.96
CA ASP A 315 8.97 -7.75 -8.39
C ASP A 315 8.48 -8.93 -9.22
N GLY A 316 7.37 -8.76 -9.96
CA GLY A 316 6.74 -9.84 -10.72
C GLY A 316 7.49 -10.21 -12.01
N LYS A 317 7.31 -11.46 -12.42
CA LYS A 317 7.81 -11.97 -13.71
C LYS A 317 6.97 -11.47 -14.88
N ASP A 318 5.66 -11.34 -14.69
CA ASP A 318 4.74 -10.90 -15.75
C ASP A 318 4.82 -9.38 -15.95
N LYS A 319 5.42 -9.00 -17.08
CA LYS A 319 5.65 -7.61 -17.47
C LYS A 319 4.39 -6.90 -17.95
N ASN A 320 3.38 -7.63 -18.42
CA ASN A 320 2.07 -7.05 -18.73
C ASN A 320 1.40 -6.58 -17.44
N PHE A 321 1.43 -7.44 -16.42
CA PHE A 321 0.88 -7.12 -15.12
C PHE A 321 1.69 -6.03 -14.40
N ALA A 322 3.01 -6.06 -14.52
CA ALA A 322 3.87 -5.00 -14.01
C ALA A 322 3.50 -3.64 -14.61
N LEU A 323 3.29 -3.57 -15.93
CA LEU A 323 2.89 -2.34 -16.61
C LEU A 323 1.53 -1.81 -16.13
N GLN A 324 0.54 -2.69 -15.94
CA GLN A 324 -0.76 -2.28 -15.39
C GLN A 324 -0.62 -1.72 -13.97
N LYS A 325 0.19 -2.36 -13.12
CA LYS A 325 0.42 -1.91 -11.74
C LYS A 325 1.17 -0.58 -11.66
N ILE A 326 2.21 -0.38 -12.48
CA ILE A 326 2.94 0.90 -12.48
C ILE A 326 2.07 2.04 -13.05
N TRP A 327 1.24 1.75 -14.04
CA TRP A 327 0.26 2.72 -14.53
C TRP A 327 -0.74 3.12 -13.44
N ALA A 328 -1.26 2.16 -12.67
CA ALA A 328 -2.13 2.46 -11.53
C ALA A 328 -1.42 3.27 -10.42
N ALA A 329 -0.11 3.06 -10.24
CA ALA A 329 0.70 3.87 -9.33
C ALA A 329 0.87 5.31 -9.85
N LEU A 330 1.03 5.51 -11.16
CA LEU A 330 1.01 6.83 -11.81
C LEU A 330 -0.35 7.51 -11.66
N GLU A 331 -1.45 6.82 -11.95
CA GLU A 331 -2.82 7.35 -11.79
C GLU A 331 -3.07 7.86 -10.36
N THR A 332 -2.51 7.17 -9.36
CA THR A 332 -2.64 7.56 -7.94
C THR A 332 -1.99 8.92 -7.64
N LEU A 333 -0.92 9.29 -8.36
CA LEU A 333 -0.23 10.57 -8.19
C LEU A 333 -0.81 11.65 -9.10
N MET A 334 -1.02 11.30 -10.37
CA MET A 334 -1.29 12.25 -11.44
C MET A 334 -2.78 12.46 -11.68
N ALA A 335 -3.66 11.58 -11.23
CA ALA A 335 -5.12 11.69 -11.41
C ALA A 335 -5.88 11.14 -10.19
N PRO A 336 -5.57 11.60 -8.96
CA PRO A 336 -6.11 11.00 -7.74
C PRO A 336 -7.64 11.13 -7.67
N GLY A 337 -8.33 9.99 -7.67
CA GLY A 337 -9.80 9.93 -7.59
C GLY A 337 -10.51 10.25 -8.89
N GLU A 338 -9.78 10.41 -10.00
CA GLU A 338 -10.33 10.68 -11.32
C GLU A 338 -10.17 9.45 -12.22
N ASN A 339 -11.25 9.06 -12.92
CA ASN A 339 -11.16 8.02 -13.94
C ASN A 339 -10.82 8.63 -15.30
N ASN A 340 -9.73 9.41 -15.35
CA ASN A 340 -9.29 10.12 -16.55
C ASN A 340 -7.81 9.86 -16.82
N THR A 341 -7.55 8.90 -17.72
CA THR A 341 -6.21 8.49 -18.12
C THR A 341 -5.50 9.56 -18.96
N ASP A 342 -6.22 10.49 -19.58
CA ASP A 342 -5.64 11.57 -20.38
C ASP A 342 -4.92 12.59 -19.48
N LEU A 343 -5.37 12.78 -18.23
CA LEU A 343 -4.68 13.62 -17.26
C LEU A 343 -3.30 13.07 -16.91
N VAL A 344 -3.14 11.75 -16.84
CA VAL A 344 -1.84 11.13 -16.60
C VAL A 344 -0.88 11.49 -17.74
N VAL A 345 -1.32 11.37 -19.00
CA VAL A 345 -0.50 11.71 -20.17
C VAL A 345 -0.12 13.20 -20.15
N LYS A 346 -1.10 14.08 -19.99
CA LYS A 346 -0.89 15.54 -19.97
C LYS A 346 0.08 15.95 -18.86
N ARG A 347 -0.23 15.60 -17.61
CA ARG A 347 0.55 16.04 -16.44
C ARG A 347 1.94 15.42 -16.40
N CYS A 348 2.10 14.15 -16.81
CA CYS A 348 3.43 13.53 -16.90
C CYS A 348 4.30 14.16 -17.98
N SER A 349 3.77 14.40 -19.17
CA SER A 349 4.54 15.02 -20.27
C SER A 349 4.96 16.45 -19.95
N PHE A 350 4.16 17.21 -19.17
CA PHE A 350 4.47 18.57 -18.74
C PHE A 350 5.83 18.70 -18.00
N MET A 351 6.24 17.65 -17.28
CA MET A 351 7.48 17.63 -16.48
C MET A 351 8.78 17.52 -17.30
N PHE A 352 8.69 17.42 -18.62
CA PHE A 352 9.83 17.25 -19.52
C PHE A 352 9.96 18.43 -20.48
N GLY A 353 11.19 18.69 -20.95
CA GLY A 353 11.45 19.73 -21.95
C GLY A 353 10.86 19.41 -23.32
N ASP A 354 11.07 18.19 -23.81
CA ASP A 354 10.49 17.70 -25.07
C ASP A 354 9.09 17.10 -24.84
N ARG A 355 8.15 17.99 -24.50
CA ARG A 355 6.78 17.60 -24.11
C ARG A 355 6.08 16.80 -25.20
N ALA A 356 6.22 17.20 -26.47
CA ALA A 356 5.55 16.55 -27.59
C ALA A 356 5.99 15.09 -27.74
N TYR A 357 7.30 14.82 -27.64
CA TYR A 357 7.82 13.45 -27.65
C TYR A 357 7.30 12.64 -26.45
N HIS A 358 7.43 13.16 -25.23
CA HIS A 358 7.01 12.44 -24.03
C HIS A 358 5.49 12.18 -24.00
N HIS A 359 4.70 13.09 -24.55
CA HIS A 359 3.27 12.90 -24.75
C HIS A 359 2.99 11.69 -25.64
N GLN A 360 3.67 11.57 -26.78
CA GLN A 360 3.51 10.41 -27.68
C GLN A 360 3.91 9.09 -27.02
N VAL A 361 5.00 9.08 -26.24
CA VAL A 361 5.41 7.88 -25.49
C VAL A 361 4.32 7.48 -24.48
N LEU A 362 3.77 8.44 -23.74
CA LEU A 362 2.71 8.19 -22.76
C LEU A 362 1.39 7.75 -23.41
N GLU A 363 1.02 8.33 -24.56
CA GLU A 363 -0.15 7.89 -25.35
C GLU A 363 -0.01 6.44 -25.79
N HIS A 364 1.17 6.05 -26.28
CA HIS A 364 1.45 4.66 -26.66
C HIS A 364 1.36 3.71 -25.45
N LEU A 365 1.90 4.09 -24.28
CA LEU A 365 1.76 3.30 -23.05
C LEU A 365 0.30 3.16 -22.60
N LYS A 366 -0.48 4.25 -22.66
CA LYS A 366 -1.91 4.27 -22.34
C LYS A 366 -2.70 3.33 -23.25
N ASP A 367 -2.50 3.45 -24.56
CA ASP A 367 -3.16 2.63 -25.57
C ASP A 367 -2.83 1.15 -25.37
N TYR A 368 -1.56 0.82 -25.13
CA TYR A 368 -1.16 -0.56 -24.83
C TYR A 368 -1.84 -1.11 -23.57
N ARG A 369 -1.87 -0.34 -22.48
CA ARG A 369 -2.55 -0.71 -21.24
C ARG A 369 -4.02 -1.01 -21.52
N ASN A 370 -4.71 -0.12 -22.24
CA ASN A 370 -6.12 -0.29 -22.57
C ASN A 370 -6.36 -1.53 -23.43
N ARG A 371 -5.53 -1.77 -24.46
CA ARG A 371 -5.60 -2.98 -25.28
C ARG A 371 -5.38 -4.24 -24.45
N SER A 372 -4.36 -4.28 -23.60
CA SER A 372 -4.07 -5.46 -22.75
C SER A 372 -5.23 -5.80 -21.80
N VAL A 373 -5.85 -4.78 -21.21
CA VAL A 373 -6.99 -4.93 -20.28
C VAL A 373 -8.26 -5.33 -21.01
N HIS A 374 -8.54 -4.77 -22.20
CA HIS A 374 -9.81 -4.99 -22.91
C HIS A 374 -9.80 -6.18 -23.88
N THR A 375 -8.66 -6.51 -24.49
CA THR A 375 -8.58 -7.53 -25.53
C THR A 375 -7.84 -8.79 -25.11
N GLY A 376 -7.22 -8.80 -23.93
CA GLY A 376 -6.37 -9.91 -23.46
C GLY A 376 -5.11 -10.13 -24.30
N ARG A 377 -4.80 -9.26 -25.27
CA ARG A 377 -3.60 -9.37 -26.10
C ARG A 377 -2.37 -8.93 -25.30
N SER A 378 -1.42 -9.84 -25.13
CA SER A 378 -0.09 -9.56 -24.60
C SER A 378 0.93 -9.39 -25.74
N ILE A 379 1.89 -8.50 -25.57
CA ILE A 379 3.10 -8.50 -26.40
C ILE A 379 4.13 -9.43 -25.74
N GLU A 380 4.94 -10.10 -26.56
CA GLU A 380 5.94 -11.07 -26.09
C GLU A 380 7.02 -10.43 -25.19
N ASN A 381 7.30 -9.14 -25.33
CA ASN A 381 8.30 -8.43 -24.55
C ASN A 381 7.92 -6.97 -24.21
N PRO A 382 7.12 -6.72 -23.15
CA PRO A 382 6.74 -5.37 -22.74
C PRO A 382 7.74 -4.74 -21.75
N ASN A 383 9.00 -5.22 -21.70
CA ASN A 383 10.03 -4.67 -20.83
C ASN A 383 10.30 -3.20 -21.13
N ASP A 384 10.39 -2.83 -22.40
CA ASP A 384 10.67 -1.45 -22.82
C ASP A 384 9.58 -0.49 -22.31
N TYR A 385 8.34 -0.94 -22.32
CA TYR A 385 7.20 -0.15 -21.85
C TYR A 385 7.25 0.02 -20.33
N CYS A 386 7.67 -1.03 -19.61
CA CYS A 386 7.89 -0.97 -18.17
C CYS A 386 9.02 0.02 -17.81
N TYR A 387 10.13 0.00 -18.54
CA TYR A 387 11.24 0.94 -18.33
C TYR A 387 10.83 2.39 -18.61
N GLN A 388 10.07 2.63 -19.68
CA GLN A 388 9.50 3.94 -19.97
C GLN A 388 8.56 4.41 -18.85
N ALA A 389 7.61 3.57 -18.44
CA ALA A 389 6.67 3.88 -17.36
C ALA A 389 7.38 4.14 -16.02
N GLN A 390 8.43 3.38 -15.70
CA GLN A 390 9.28 3.61 -14.53
C GLN A 390 9.89 5.00 -14.55
N ASN A 391 10.39 5.47 -15.70
CA ASN A 391 11.01 6.80 -15.79
C ASN A 391 9.99 7.92 -15.53
N PHE A 392 8.76 7.80 -16.06
CA PHE A 392 7.68 8.75 -15.76
C PHE A 392 7.28 8.70 -14.29
N PHE A 393 7.16 7.51 -13.69
CA PHE A 393 6.84 7.37 -12.27
C PHE A 393 7.91 7.99 -11.38
N ARG A 394 9.19 7.72 -11.69
CA ARG A 394 10.32 8.33 -10.99
C ARG A 394 10.25 9.86 -11.05
N GLN A 395 10.00 10.43 -12.23
CA GLN A 395 9.92 11.87 -12.38
C GLN A 395 8.73 12.47 -11.62
N ALA A 396 7.57 11.79 -11.61
CA ALA A 396 6.41 12.21 -10.83
C ALA A 396 6.72 12.26 -9.33
N VAL A 397 7.34 11.21 -8.78
CA VAL A 397 7.74 11.18 -7.36
C VAL A 397 8.73 12.30 -7.04
N ILE A 398 9.74 12.52 -7.88
CA ILE A 398 10.72 13.59 -7.69
C ILE A 398 10.03 14.96 -7.74
N PHE A 399 9.16 15.21 -8.72
CA PHE A 399 8.45 16.47 -8.85
C PHE A 399 7.62 16.79 -7.59
N HIS A 400 6.77 15.87 -7.13
CA HIS A 400 5.93 16.11 -5.96
C HIS A 400 6.75 16.24 -4.67
N ALA A 401 7.81 15.44 -4.51
CA ALA A 401 8.69 15.56 -3.34
C ALA A 401 9.48 16.87 -3.36
N SER A 402 10.13 17.22 -4.46
CA SER A 402 10.96 18.43 -4.57
C SER A 402 10.15 19.71 -4.41
N ASN A 403 8.85 19.70 -4.71
CA ASN A 403 7.96 20.85 -4.58
C ASN A 403 7.03 20.78 -3.35
N ALA A 404 7.29 19.89 -2.39
CA ALA A 404 6.45 19.70 -1.20
C ALA A 404 6.35 20.93 -0.28
N GLU A 405 7.31 21.86 -0.36
CA GLU A 405 7.25 23.15 0.37
C GLU A 405 6.45 24.21 -0.38
N PHE A 406 6.31 24.07 -1.70
CA PHE A 406 5.62 25.03 -2.55
C PHE A 406 4.15 24.66 -2.74
N PHE A 407 3.86 23.39 -3.01
CA PHE A 407 2.50 22.89 -3.14
C PHE A 407 2.05 22.20 -1.85
N SER A 408 0.89 22.61 -1.34
CA SER A 408 0.29 22.06 -0.14
C SER A 408 -0.36 20.69 -0.33
N SER A 409 -0.58 20.25 -1.58
CA SER A 409 -1.26 18.98 -1.89
C SER A 409 -0.96 18.45 -3.30
N LEU A 410 -1.31 17.18 -3.54
CA LEU A 410 -1.28 16.56 -4.87
C LEU A 410 -2.22 17.29 -5.82
N ARG A 411 -3.38 17.72 -5.31
CA ARG A 411 -4.35 18.49 -6.11
C ARG A 411 -3.73 19.79 -6.62
N GLU A 412 -3.14 20.59 -5.74
CA GLU A 412 -2.53 21.88 -6.11
C GLU A 412 -1.37 21.71 -7.08
N SER A 413 -0.49 20.73 -6.82
CA SER A 413 0.62 20.42 -7.74
C SER A 413 0.12 19.92 -9.10
N ASN A 414 -0.97 19.16 -9.15
CA ASN A 414 -1.60 18.73 -10.40
C ASN A 414 -2.31 19.88 -11.14
N GLU A 415 -2.89 20.85 -10.43
CA GLU A 415 -3.44 22.08 -11.02
C GLU A 415 -2.33 22.92 -11.69
N PHE A 416 -1.11 22.91 -11.12
CA PHE A 416 0.08 23.48 -11.78
C PHE A 416 0.45 22.72 -13.06
N LEU A 417 0.46 21.39 -13.02
CA LEU A 417 0.74 20.56 -14.21
C LEU A 417 -0.38 20.64 -15.27
N ASP A 418 -1.54 21.18 -14.93
CA ASP A 418 -2.63 21.44 -15.86
C ASP A 418 -2.51 22.78 -16.60
N LEU A 419 -1.56 23.64 -16.21
CA LEU A 419 -1.30 24.90 -16.86
C LEU A 419 -0.88 24.72 -18.33
N SER A 420 -1.04 25.80 -19.09
CA SER A 420 -0.60 25.84 -20.49
C SER A 420 0.91 25.71 -20.59
N ASP A 421 1.38 25.04 -21.64
CA ASP A 421 2.77 25.01 -22.04
C ASP A 421 3.21 26.25 -22.84
N SER A 422 2.25 27.09 -23.26
CA SER A 422 2.51 28.34 -23.96
C SER A 422 2.84 29.48 -23.00
N ILE A 423 4.07 30.02 -23.11
CA ILE A 423 4.52 31.18 -22.34
C ILE A 423 3.57 32.36 -22.53
N GLN A 424 3.10 32.60 -23.75
CA GLN A 424 2.18 33.69 -24.08
C GLN A 424 0.85 33.54 -23.34
N GLU A 425 0.33 32.32 -23.23
CA GLU A 425 -0.90 32.06 -22.47
C GLU A 425 -0.68 32.21 -20.96
N LEU A 426 0.48 31.81 -20.44
CA LEU A 426 0.86 32.00 -19.05
C LEU A 426 1.01 33.48 -18.69
N GLU A 427 1.67 34.27 -19.54
CA GLU A 427 1.80 35.72 -19.38
C GLU A 427 0.44 36.41 -19.40
N ARG A 428 -0.43 36.02 -20.34
CA ARG A 428 -1.82 36.52 -20.39
C ARG A 428 -2.57 36.18 -19.10
N LYS A 429 -2.44 34.94 -18.60
CA LYS A 429 -3.09 34.51 -17.35
C LYS A 429 -2.55 35.29 -16.14
N LYS A 430 -1.24 35.52 -16.07
CA LYS A 430 -0.60 36.35 -15.04
C LYS A 430 -1.19 37.77 -15.03
N LEU A 431 -1.25 38.43 -16.19
CA LEU A 431 -1.81 39.78 -16.32
C LEU A 431 -3.27 39.85 -15.86
N LEU A 432 -4.09 38.85 -16.21
CA LEU A 432 -5.49 38.80 -15.78
C LEU A 432 -5.63 38.63 -14.26
N ILE A 433 -4.79 37.81 -13.64
CA ILE A 433 -4.76 37.62 -12.19
C ILE A 433 -4.32 38.92 -11.49
N GLU A 434 -3.27 39.57 -11.98
CA GLU A 434 -2.79 40.86 -11.43
C GLU A 434 -3.89 41.93 -11.49
N LYS A 435 -4.62 42.04 -12.60
CA LYS A 435 -5.77 42.94 -12.73
C LYS A 435 -6.91 42.59 -11.76
N ALA A 436 -7.21 41.31 -11.58
CA ALA A 436 -8.24 40.86 -10.65
C ALA A 436 -7.88 41.19 -9.20
N ILE A 437 -6.61 41.03 -8.81
CA ILE A 437 -6.11 41.41 -7.48
C ILE A 437 -6.28 42.91 -7.25
N ILE A 438 -5.88 43.75 -8.22
CA ILE A 438 -6.06 45.21 -8.12
C ILE A 438 -7.54 45.57 -7.96
N PHE A 439 -8.44 44.93 -8.71
CA PHE A 439 -9.88 45.20 -8.63
C PHE A 439 -10.50 44.80 -7.28
N LEU A 440 -10.03 43.70 -6.68
CA LEU A 440 -10.55 43.18 -5.40
C LEU A 440 -9.87 43.79 -4.17
N THR A 441 -8.68 44.37 -4.32
CA THR A 441 -7.99 45.05 -3.21
C THR A 441 -8.67 46.40 -3.02
N PRO A 442 -9.37 46.64 -1.89
CA PRO A 442 -9.99 47.93 -1.64
C PRO A 442 -8.92 49.02 -1.74
N PRO A 443 -9.21 50.20 -2.32
CA PRO A 443 -8.29 51.32 -2.20
C PRO A 443 -8.06 51.52 -0.71
N ASN A 444 -6.81 51.37 -0.24
CA ASN A 444 -6.45 51.62 1.15
C ASN A 444 -7.15 52.91 1.61
N GLU A 445 -7.83 52.85 2.75
CA GLU A 445 -8.26 54.03 3.49
C GLU A 445 -7.02 54.89 3.73
N ALA A 446 -6.78 55.81 2.79
CA ALA A 446 -5.77 56.83 2.90
C ALA A 446 -6.27 57.81 3.96
N THR A 447 -5.79 57.63 5.19
CA THR A 447 -5.51 58.75 6.10
C THR A 447 -4.05 59.14 5.95
#